data_AF-A0A847P284-F1
#
_entry.id   AF-A0A847P284-F1
#
_cell.length_a   1.000
_cell.length_b   1.000
_cell.length_c   1.000
_cell.angle_alpha   90.00
_cell.angle_beta   90.00
_cell.angle_gamma   90.00
#
_symmetry.space_group_name_H-M   'P 1'
#
loop_
_entity.id
_entity.type
_entity.pdbx_description
1 polymer ?
#
loop_
_entity_poly.entity_id
_entity_poly.type
_entity_poly.pdbx_seq_one_letter_code
_entity_poly.pdbx_strand_id
1 'polypeptide(L)'
;MGTINLKWTIEEVSVKGHQACGLFYQYQSGLQARIKAEEVMELETGLRKLEFSRAGQKGNLQGQKSATKSKDAITEELHYEVVDLREMIKAAPNVKQEILKAFGVGTLTDKKGQPKTIAGANLIISGYNKYSEWAQKDAKILEEDIVKVEELRDQLIDADKIQENVKLIRKLGTVEKNTLQSRLEQLITMISVVGIKVFRSSKPELVPLFEALIPGSGTASTENEKEEETVSA
;
A
#
# COMPACT_ATOMS: atom_id res chain seq x y z
N MET A 1 10.73 12.76 4.62
CA MET A 1 10.03 13.16 3.38
C MET A 1 9.00 14.21 3.78
N GLY A 2 9.04 15.40 3.17
CA GLY A 2 8.04 16.43 3.44
C GLY A 2 6.65 16.00 2.95
N THR A 3 5.60 16.41 3.64
CA THR A 3 4.21 16.12 3.26
C THR A 3 3.87 16.89 1.97
N ILE A 4 3.52 16.18 0.90
CA ILE A 4 3.00 16.81 -0.33
C ILE A 4 1.59 17.31 0.00
N ASN A 5 1.40 18.62 -0.04
CA ASN A 5 0.10 19.24 0.22
C ASN A 5 -0.73 19.24 -1.07
N LEU A 6 -1.75 18.38 -1.11
CA LEU A 6 -2.70 18.26 -2.21
C LEU A 6 -3.90 19.12 -1.92
N LYS A 7 -4.28 20.00 -2.84
CA LYS A 7 -5.37 20.96 -2.62
C LYS A 7 -6.73 20.36 -2.97
N TRP A 8 -6.75 19.47 -3.96
CA TRP A 8 -7.98 18.95 -4.54
C TRP A 8 -8.03 17.42 -4.40
N THR A 9 -9.22 16.86 -4.54
CA THR A 9 -9.40 15.42 -4.70
C THR A 9 -8.96 14.96 -6.09
N ILE A 10 -8.69 13.66 -6.26
CA ILE A 10 -8.32 13.10 -7.57
C ILE A 10 -9.46 13.32 -8.59
N GLU A 11 -10.69 13.21 -8.12
CA GLU A 11 -11.91 13.44 -8.90
C GLU A 11 -12.00 14.89 -9.40
N GLU A 12 -11.74 15.86 -8.52
CA GLU A 12 -11.69 17.28 -8.89
C GLU A 12 -10.56 17.55 -9.89
N VAL A 13 -9.35 17.01 -9.67
CA VAL A 13 -8.22 17.15 -10.60
C VAL A 13 -8.56 16.56 -11.96
N SER A 14 -9.20 15.39 -12.01
CA SER A 14 -9.61 14.75 -13.26
C SER A 14 -10.62 15.61 -14.03
N VAL A 15 -11.72 16.01 -13.37
CA VAL A 15 -12.78 16.81 -14.00
C VAL A 15 -12.24 18.17 -14.47
N LYS A 16 -11.52 18.90 -13.60
CA LYS A 16 -10.97 20.21 -13.94
C LYS A 16 -9.83 20.13 -14.95
N GLY A 17 -9.05 19.06 -14.92
CA GLY A 17 -8.02 18.78 -15.92
C GLY A 17 -8.58 18.63 -17.33
N HIS A 18 -9.62 17.80 -17.49
CA HIS A 18 -10.28 17.65 -18.80
C HIS A 18 -10.94 18.95 -19.27
N GLN A 19 -11.57 19.70 -18.37
CA GLN A 19 -12.11 21.03 -18.68
C GLN A 19 -11.01 22.00 -19.13
N ALA A 20 -9.85 22.01 -18.45
CA ALA A 20 -8.72 22.86 -18.79
C ALA A 20 -8.14 22.51 -20.18
N CYS A 21 -7.98 21.22 -20.50
CA CYS A 21 -7.57 20.78 -21.84
C CYS A 21 -8.58 21.23 -22.91
N GLY A 22 -9.88 21.04 -22.66
CA GLY A 22 -10.94 21.47 -23.58
C GLY A 22 -10.91 22.98 -23.87
N LEU A 23 -10.80 23.81 -22.82
CA LEU A 23 -10.67 25.26 -22.96
C LEU A 23 -9.38 25.66 -23.67
N PHE A 24 -8.26 24.97 -23.41
CA PHE A 24 -7.02 25.24 -24.12
C PHE A 24 -7.17 25.01 -25.63
N TYR A 25 -7.69 23.86 -26.05
CA TYR A 25 -7.84 23.57 -27.48
C TYR A 25 -8.85 24.49 -28.16
N GLN A 26 -9.97 24.78 -27.51
CA GLN A 26 -11.00 25.66 -28.06
C GLN A 26 -10.46 27.09 -28.28
N TYR A 27 -9.57 27.56 -27.41
CA TYR A 27 -9.02 28.92 -27.45
C TYR A 27 -7.51 28.97 -27.70
N GLN A 28 -6.98 27.95 -28.39
CA GLN A 28 -5.54 27.73 -28.57
C GLN A 28 -4.83 28.95 -29.16
N SER A 29 -5.42 29.60 -30.16
CA SER A 29 -4.84 30.77 -30.83
C SER A 29 -4.52 31.92 -29.88
N GLY A 30 -5.32 32.10 -28.82
CA GLY A 30 -5.08 33.12 -27.79
C GLY A 30 -4.14 32.68 -26.67
N LEU A 31 -3.99 31.38 -26.44
CA LEU A 31 -3.28 30.81 -25.29
C LEU A 31 -1.88 30.29 -25.61
N GLN A 32 -1.65 29.81 -26.83
CA GLN A 32 -0.41 29.14 -27.25
C GLN A 32 0.86 30.00 -27.16
N ALA A 33 0.71 31.33 -27.14
CA ALA A 33 1.83 32.25 -26.94
C ALA A 33 2.36 32.24 -25.48
N ARG A 34 1.60 31.68 -24.55
CA ARG A 34 1.88 31.69 -23.10
C ARG A 34 1.91 30.30 -22.47
N ILE A 35 1.20 29.34 -23.05
CA ILE A 35 1.13 27.95 -22.59
C ILE A 35 1.72 27.08 -23.69
N LYS A 36 2.73 26.31 -23.34
CA LYS A 36 3.43 25.47 -24.31
C LYS A 36 2.63 24.21 -24.59
N ALA A 37 2.73 23.67 -25.80
CA ALA A 37 2.03 22.44 -26.18
C ALA A 37 2.44 21.26 -25.27
N GLU A 38 3.70 21.22 -24.85
CA GLU A 38 4.24 20.19 -23.96
C GLU A 38 3.56 20.19 -22.58
N GLU A 39 3.16 21.35 -22.07
CA GLU A 39 2.49 21.47 -20.76
C GLU A 39 1.06 20.92 -20.81
N VAL A 40 0.39 21.06 -21.96
CA VAL A 40 -0.95 20.52 -22.18
C VAL A 40 -0.89 19.01 -22.41
N MET A 41 0.10 18.53 -23.18
CA MET A 41 0.35 17.08 -23.31
C MET A 41 0.73 16.43 -21.97
N GLU A 42 1.50 17.13 -21.13
CA GLU A 42 1.83 16.70 -19.77
C GLU A 42 0.55 16.55 -18.93
N LEU A 43 -0.35 17.54 -18.99
CA LEU A 43 -1.64 17.49 -18.31
C LEU A 43 -2.48 16.27 -18.77
N GLU A 44 -2.66 16.06 -20.07
CA GLU A 44 -3.44 14.94 -20.61
C GLU A 44 -2.87 13.57 -20.23
N THR A 45 -1.56 13.41 -20.43
CA THR A 45 -0.86 12.16 -20.13
C THR A 45 -0.91 11.88 -18.63
N GLY A 46 -0.76 12.93 -17.81
CA GLY A 46 -0.86 12.84 -16.37
C GLY A 46 -2.26 12.47 -15.89
N LEU A 47 -3.33 13.02 -16.47
CA LEU A 47 -4.71 12.68 -16.14
C LEU A 47 -5.00 11.19 -16.39
N ARG A 48 -4.59 10.66 -17.55
CA ARG A 48 -4.73 9.22 -17.86
C ARG A 48 -4.00 8.34 -16.84
N LYS A 49 -2.77 8.71 -16.47
CA LYS A 49 -2.00 7.99 -15.45
C LYS A 49 -2.67 8.04 -14.08
N LEU A 50 -3.19 9.20 -13.68
CA LEU A 50 -3.87 9.39 -12.40
C LEU A 50 -5.15 8.54 -12.33
N GLU A 51 -5.95 8.53 -13.40
CA GLU A 51 -7.17 7.71 -13.51
C GLU A 51 -6.86 6.21 -13.49
N PHE A 52 -5.84 5.77 -14.23
CA PHE A 52 -5.39 4.38 -14.21
C PHE A 52 -4.95 3.95 -12.80
N SER A 53 -4.24 4.82 -12.08
CA SER A 53 -3.80 4.55 -10.71
C SER A 53 -4.98 4.33 -9.75
N ARG A 54 -6.11 5.01 -9.96
CA ARG A 54 -7.33 4.88 -9.15
C ARG A 54 -8.00 3.51 -9.34
N ALA A 55 -8.04 3.00 -10.57
CA ALA A 55 -8.62 1.69 -10.88
C ALA A 55 -7.84 0.53 -10.22
N GLY A 56 -6.50 0.62 -10.17
CA GLY A 56 -5.63 -0.42 -9.59
C GLY A 56 -5.72 -0.60 -8.06
N GLN A 57 -6.26 0.37 -7.32
CA GLN A 57 -6.26 0.34 -5.85
C GLN A 57 -7.16 -0.76 -5.25
N LYS A 58 -8.30 -1.06 -5.87
CA LYS A 58 -9.24 -2.07 -5.35
C LYS A 58 -8.68 -3.49 -5.41
N GLY A 59 -7.98 -3.85 -6.49
CA GLY A 59 -7.34 -5.17 -6.63
C GLY A 59 -6.23 -5.41 -5.60
N ASN A 60 -5.45 -4.37 -5.30
CA ASN A 60 -4.35 -4.44 -4.34
C ASN A 60 -4.80 -4.73 -2.90
N LEU A 61 -6.00 -4.30 -2.50
CA LEU A 61 -6.52 -4.56 -1.14
C LEU A 61 -6.90 -6.03 -0.94
N GLN A 62 -7.47 -6.68 -1.95
CA GLN A 62 -7.85 -8.09 -1.86
C GLN A 62 -6.61 -8.99 -1.82
N GLY A 63 -5.61 -8.72 -2.68
CA GLY A 63 -4.34 -9.44 -2.66
C GLY A 63 -3.62 -9.37 -1.31
N GLN A 64 -3.73 -8.24 -0.61
CA GLN A 64 -3.19 -8.08 0.75
C GLN A 64 -3.82 -9.01 1.77
N LYS A 65 -5.15 -9.06 1.80
CA LYS A 65 -5.88 -9.90 2.75
C LYS A 65 -5.52 -11.37 2.54
N SER A 66 -5.40 -11.80 1.30
CA SER A 66 -4.97 -13.17 0.96
C SER A 66 -3.53 -13.44 1.39
N ALA A 67 -2.59 -12.52 1.13
CA ALA A 67 -1.20 -12.68 1.53
C ALA A 67 -1.03 -12.75 3.06
N THR A 68 -1.73 -11.91 3.82
CA THR A 68 -1.72 -11.97 5.30
C THR A 68 -2.26 -13.30 5.81
N LYS A 69 -3.40 -13.77 5.29
CA LYS A 69 -3.98 -15.06 5.69
C LYS A 69 -3.03 -16.24 5.42
N SER A 70 -2.34 -16.22 4.28
CA SER A 70 -1.35 -17.26 3.96
C SER A 70 -0.17 -17.24 4.93
N LYS A 71 0.32 -16.06 5.30
CA LYS A 71 1.42 -15.90 6.27
C LYS A 71 1.04 -16.35 7.68
N ASP A 72 -0.19 -16.05 8.11
CA ASP A 72 -0.70 -16.49 9.41
C ASP A 72 -0.78 -18.02 9.47
N ALA A 73 -1.24 -18.66 8.39
CA ALA A 73 -1.32 -20.12 8.30
C ALA A 73 0.07 -20.79 8.39
N ILE A 74 1.07 -20.28 7.65
CA ILE A 74 2.44 -20.81 7.72
C ILE A 74 3.05 -20.59 9.12
N THR A 75 2.73 -19.45 9.78
CA THR A 75 3.21 -19.17 11.14
C THR A 75 2.63 -20.15 12.15
N GLU A 76 1.35 -20.47 12.01
CA GLU A 76 0.66 -21.43 12.85
C GLU A 76 1.19 -22.85 12.62
N GLU A 77 1.41 -23.27 11.37
CA GLU A 77 1.97 -24.57 11.03
C GLU A 77 3.39 -24.75 11.59
N LEU A 78 4.27 -23.77 11.38
CA LEU A 78 5.63 -23.79 11.96
C LEU A 78 5.59 -23.80 13.50
N HIS A 79 4.63 -23.10 14.10
CA HIS A 79 4.48 -23.11 15.55
C HIS A 79 4.17 -24.50 16.09
N TYR A 80 3.20 -25.20 15.49
CA TYR A 80 2.86 -26.56 15.92
C TYR A 80 4.03 -27.52 15.69
N GLU A 81 4.71 -27.45 14.54
CA GLU A 81 5.87 -28.30 14.27
C GLU A 81 6.98 -28.13 15.32
N VAL A 82 7.29 -26.87 15.67
CA VAL A 82 8.28 -26.57 16.71
C VAL A 82 7.83 -27.06 18.09
N VAL A 83 6.54 -26.95 18.42
CA VAL A 83 6.00 -27.41 19.71
C VAL A 83 6.03 -28.94 19.78
N ASP A 84 5.59 -29.64 18.74
CA ASP A 84 5.53 -31.09 18.70
C ASP A 84 6.93 -31.71 18.83
N LEU A 85 7.92 -31.17 18.10
CA LEU A 85 9.31 -31.60 18.24
C LEU A 85 9.86 -31.36 19.65
N ARG A 86 9.50 -30.23 20.29
CA ARG A 86 9.91 -29.98 21.69
C ARG A 86 9.27 -30.98 22.66
N GLU A 87 8.02 -31.37 22.44
CA GLU A 87 7.36 -32.39 23.26
C GLU A 87 7.99 -33.77 23.05
N MET A 88 8.35 -34.14 21.82
CA MET A 88 9.11 -35.37 21.54
C MET A 88 10.45 -35.40 22.28
N ILE A 89 11.18 -34.27 22.30
CA ILE A 89 12.46 -34.14 23.01
C ILE A 89 12.29 -34.21 24.52
N LYS A 90 11.23 -33.61 25.07
CA LYS A 90 10.91 -33.71 26.51
C LYS A 90 10.56 -35.14 26.92
N ALA A 91 9.87 -35.87 26.06
CA ALA A 91 9.45 -37.24 26.31
C ALA A 91 10.57 -38.28 26.12
N ALA A 92 11.69 -37.88 25.50
CA ALA A 92 12.81 -38.77 25.23
C ALA A 92 13.48 -39.29 26.53
N PRO A 93 13.88 -40.58 26.56
CA PRO A 93 14.50 -41.17 27.74
C PRO A 93 15.87 -40.52 28.03
N ASN A 94 16.18 -40.35 29.31
CA ASN A 94 17.48 -39.86 29.81
C ASN A 94 17.94 -38.52 29.20
N VAL A 95 17.01 -37.65 28.80
CA VAL A 95 17.34 -36.36 28.21
C VAL A 95 18.08 -35.45 29.19
N LYS A 96 19.25 -34.96 28.78
CA LYS A 96 20.05 -34.02 29.57
C LYS A 96 19.52 -32.60 29.42
N GLN A 97 19.66 -31.80 30.48
CA GLN A 97 19.24 -30.39 30.46
C GLN A 97 19.93 -29.55 29.38
N GLU A 98 21.17 -29.88 29.02
CA GLU A 98 21.89 -29.22 27.93
C GLU A 98 21.25 -29.44 26.55
N ILE A 99 20.69 -30.64 26.33
CA ILE A 99 20.00 -31.01 25.10
C ILE A 99 18.66 -30.28 25.03
N LEU A 100 17.87 -30.31 26.11
CA LEU A 100 16.62 -29.54 26.21
C LEU A 100 16.83 -28.06 25.86
N LYS A 101 17.87 -27.43 26.43
CA LYS A 101 18.20 -26.03 26.13
C LYS A 101 18.61 -25.81 24.67
N ALA A 102 19.37 -26.73 24.08
CA ALA A 102 19.83 -26.60 22.70
C ALA A 102 18.67 -26.58 21.70
N PHE A 103 17.63 -27.38 21.93
CA PHE A 103 16.40 -27.39 21.14
C PHE A 103 15.39 -26.30 21.56
N GLY A 104 15.76 -25.43 22.49
CA GLY A 104 14.91 -24.32 22.94
C GLY A 104 13.73 -24.75 23.81
N VAL A 105 13.76 -25.93 24.42
CA VAL A 105 12.74 -26.36 25.38
C VAL A 105 12.70 -25.40 26.56
N GLY A 106 11.51 -24.87 26.88
CA GLY A 106 11.30 -23.86 27.91
C GLY A 106 11.35 -22.41 27.40
N THR A 107 11.68 -22.19 26.13
CA THR A 107 11.54 -20.86 25.50
C THR A 107 10.12 -20.61 25.02
N LEU A 108 9.66 -19.37 25.13
CA LEU A 108 8.33 -18.97 24.67
C LEU A 108 8.27 -18.97 23.13
N THR A 109 7.36 -19.76 22.58
CA THR A 109 6.88 -19.64 21.20
C THR A 109 5.46 -19.09 21.20
N ASP A 110 5.10 -18.32 20.17
CA ASP A 110 3.79 -17.69 20.07
C ASP A 110 3.24 -17.97 18.68
N LYS A 111 2.08 -18.64 18.61
CA LYS A 111 1.41 -18.98 17.34
C LYS A 111 1.07 -17.76 16.47
N LYS A 112 1.04 -16.55 17.05
CA LYS A 112 0.84 -15.29 16.34
C LYS A 112 2.13 -14.46 16.20
N GLY A 113 3.21 -14.89 16.85
CA GLY A 113 4.45 -14.14 16.95
C GLY A 113 5.52 -14.66 16.01
N GLN A 114 5.46 -14.27 14.73
CA GLN A 114 6.41 -14.73 13.70
C GLN A 114 7.89 -14.68 14.13
N PRO A 115 8.43 -13.58 14.74
CA PRO A 115 9.84 -13.56 15.15
C PRO A 115 10.18 -14.63 16.19
N LYS A 116 9.24 -14.91 17.12
CA LYS A 116 9.43 -15.94 18.15
C LYS A 116 9.35 -17.34 17.56
N THR A 117 8.46 -17.57 16.60
CA THR A 117 8.34 -18.85 15.90
C THR A 117 9.58 -19.16 15.08
N ILE A 118 10.10 -18.17 14.32
CA ILE A 118 11.37 -18.32 13.58
C ILE A 118 12.54 -18.59 14.52
N ALA A 119 12.62 -17.87 15.65
CA ALA A 119 13.65 -18.13 16.66
C ALA A 119 13.54 -19.56 17.24
N GLY A 120 12.31 -20.03 17.48
CA GLY A 120 12.05 -21.41 17.91
C GLY A 120 12.52 -22.45 16.88
N ALA A 121 12.21 -22.24 15.61
CA ALA A 121 12.66 -23.10 14.50
C ALA A 121 14.20 -23.15 14.41
N ASN A 122 14.86 -21.99 14.51
CA ASN A 122 16.33 -21.93 14.50
C ASN A 122 16.98 -22.71 15.66
N LEU A 123 16.34 -22.72 16.83
CA LEU A 123 16.80 -23.53 17.97
C LEU A 123 16.62 -25.02 17.70
N ILE A 124 15.51 -25.45 17.10
CA ILE A 124 15.31 -26.85 16.69
C ILE A 124 16.40 -27.30 15.72
N ILE A 125 16.62 -26.54 14.65
CA ILE A 125 17.60 -26.87 13.60
C ILE A 125 19.01 -26.89 14.19
N SER A 126 19.38 -25.89 14.99
CA SER A 126 20.70 -25.83 15.62
C SER A 126 20.90 -26.95 16.65
N GLY A 127 19.86 -27.29 17.41
CA GLY A 127 19.86 -28.41 18.35
C GLY A 127 20.07 -29.74 17.63
N TYR A 128 19.35 -29.96 16.53
CA TYR A 128 19.48 -31.16 15.72
C TYR A 128 20.88 -31.29 15.12
N ASN A 129 21.41 -30.23 14.51
CA ASN A 129 22.76 -30.23 13.94
C ASN A 129 23.85 -30.56 14.97
N LYS A 130 23.62 -30.23 16.25
CA LYS A 130 24.55 -30.52 17.35
C LYS A 130 24.37 -31.90 17.97
N TYR A 131 23.15 -32.44 17.98
CA TYR A 131 22.79 -33.68 18.70
C TYR A 131 22.03 -34.68 17.80
N SER A 132 22.34 -34.73 16.50
CA SER A 132 21.59 -35.48 15.49
C SER A 132 21.43 -36.96 15.82
N GLU A 133 22.54 -37.62 16.22
CA GLU A 133 22.50 -39.04 16.59
C GLU A 133 21.55 -39.31 17.77
N TRP A 134 21.56 -38.45 18.79
CA TRP A 134 20.67 -38.56 19.94
C TRP A 134 19.22 -38.28 19.55
N ALA A 135 18.99 -37.23 18.75
CA ALA A 135 17.66 -36.83 18.31
C ALA A 135 16.97 -37.96 17.52
N GLN A 136 17.71 -38.63 16.62
CA GLN A 136 17.20 -39.76 15.86
C GLN A 136 16.98 -41.00 16.73
N LYS A 137 17.95 -41.37 17.57
CA LYS A 137 17.90 -42.61 18.35
C LYS A 137 16.93 -42.53 19.52
N ASP A 138 16.95 -41.45 20.28
CA ASP A 138 16.24 -41.33 21.55
C ASP A 138 14.94 -40.51 21.44
N ALA A 139 14.95 -39.42 20.68
CA ALA A 139 13.77 -38.55 20.50
C ALA A 139 12.92 -38.90 19.27
N LYS A 140 13.38 -39.82 18.41
CA LYS A 140 12.72 -40.24 17.16
C LYS A 140 12.44 -39.10 16.18
N ILE A 141 13.25 -38.04 16.22
CA ILE A 141 13.19 -36.94 15.25
C ILE A 141 13.91 -37.37 13.98
N LEU A 142 13.20 -37.34 12.87
CA LEU A 142 13.72 -37.68 11.56
C LEU A 142 14.37 -36.46 10.89
N GLU A 143 15.17 -36.71 9.85
CA GLU A 143 15.76 -35.62 9.06
C GLU A 143 14.66 -34.86 8.31
N GLU A 144 13.64 -35.56 7.85
CA GLU A 144 12.47 -35.00 7.17
C GLU A 144 11.70 -33.98 8.03
N ASP A 145 11.62 -34.20 9.35
CA ASP A 145 10.98 -33.25 10.27
C ASP A 145 11.75 -31.92 10.31
N ILE A 146 13.08 -32.00 10.28
CA ILE A 146 13.96 -30.82 10.28
C ILE A 146 13.90 -30.10 8.95
N VAL A 147 13.90 -30.83 7.83
CA VAL A 147 13.69 -30.26 6.50
C VAL A 147 12.37 -29.50 6.43
N LYS A 148 11.28 -30.06 6.97
CA LYS A 148 9.98 -29.38 7.02
C LYS A 148 10.04 -28.09 7.85
N VAL A 149 10.71 -28.10 9.00
CA VAL A 149 10.92 -26.89 9.83
C VAL A 149 11.73 -25.83 9.08
N GLU A 150 12.75 -26.23 8.33
CA GLU A 150 13.56 -25.34 7.48
C GLU A 150 12.72 -24.71 6.37
N GLU A 151 11.97 -25.52 5.64
CA GLU A 151 11.09 -25.06 4.55
C GLU A 151 10.06 -24.05 5.05
N LEU A 152 9.35 -24.35 6.15
CA LEU A 152 8.36 -23.45 6.73
C LEU A 152 8.99 -22.16 7.27
N ARG A 153 10.18 -22.24 7.88
CA ARG A 153 10.93 -21.06 8.33
C ARG A 153 11.30 -20.16 7.14
N ASP A 154 11.85 -20.76 6.09
CA ASP A 154 12.33 -20.01 4.92
C ASP A 154 11.16 -19.37 4.16
N GLN A 155 10.04 -20.08 4.02
CA GLN A 155 8.78 -19.53 3.51
C GLN A 155 8.31 -18.30 4.30
N LEU A 156 8.38 -18.33 5.64
CA LEU A 156 8.02 -17.16 6.46
C LEU A 156 8.97 -15.99 6.28
N ILE A 157 10.27 -16.25 6.19
CA ILE A 157 11.28 -15.21 5.96
C ILE A 157 11.05 -14.55 4.61
N ASP A 158 10.79 -15.33 3.57
CA ASP A 158 10.55 -14.83 2.22
C ASP A 158 9.22 -14.09 2.12
N ALA A 159 8.16 -14.59 2.77
CA ALA A 159 6.89 -13.89 2.88
C ALA A 159 7.05 -12.52 3.55
N ASP A 160 7.92 -12.40 4.56
CA ASP A 160 8.21 -11.12 5.22
C ASP A 160 8.95 -10.14 4.29
N LYS A 161 9.99 -10.60 3.59
CA LYS A 161 10.71 -9.79 2.60
C LYS A 161 9.77 -9.29 1.50
N ILE A 162 8.90 -10.16 0.99
CA ILE A 162 7.90 -9.80 -0.02
C ILE A 162 6.96 -8.73 0.55
N GLN A 163 6.48 -8.89 1.78
CA GLN A 163 5.59 -7.94 2.41
C GLN A 163 6.25 -6.56 2.62
N GLU A 164 7.51 -6.51 3.06
CA GLU A 164 8.27 -5.27 3.20
C GLU A 164 8.52 -4.59 1.85
N ASN A 165 8.88 -5.36 0.82
CA ASN A 165 9.03 -4.83 -0.53
C ASN A 165 7.71 -4.24 -1.05
N VAL A 166 6.60 -4.94 -0.83
CA VAL A 166 5.26 -4.44 -1.19
C VAL A 166 4.91 -3.16 -0.43
N LYS A 167 5.26 -3.03 0.86
CA LYS A 167 5.08 -1.78 1.63
C LYS A 167 5.92 -0.65 1.03
N LEU A 168 7.16 -0.92 0.64
CA LEU A 168 8.03 0.06 0.01
C LEU A 168 7.47 0.54 -1.33
N ILE A 169 7.10 -0.39 -2.22
CA ILE A 169 6.48 -0.10 -3.52
C ILE A 169 5.22 0.76 -3.34
N ARG A 170 4.40 0.50 -2.32
CA ARG A 170 3.23 1.34 -2.03
C ARG A 170 3.57 2.74 -1.58
N LYS A 171 4.60 2.91 -0.75
CA LYS A 171 5.06 4.22 -0.31
C LYS A 171 5.53 5.02 -1.52
N LEU A 172 6.33 4.39 -2.39
CA LEU A 172 6.78 5.00 -3.64
C LEU A 172 5.60 5.36 -4.54
N GLY A 173 4.67 4.43 -4.79
CA GLY A 173 3.48 4.70 -5.61
C GLY A 173 2.58 5.80 -5.02
N THR A 174 2.48 5.91 -3.69
CA THR A 174 1.77 7.02 -3.03
C THR A 174 2.47 8.35 -3.28
N VAL A 175 3.79 8.39 -3.14
CA VAL A 175 4.59 9.60 -3.38
C VAL A 175 4.52 10.02 -4.84
N GLU A 176 4.67 9.08 -5.78
CA GLU A 176 4.57 9.32 -7.23
C GLU A 176 3.18 9.85 -7.61
N LYS A 177 2.11 9.20 -7.12
CA LYS A 177 0.73 9.63 -7.34
C LYS A 177 0.48 11.04 -6.80
N ASN A 178 0.91 11.32 -5.57
CA ASN A 178 0.73 12.65 -4.96
C ASN A 178 1.56 13.72 -5.69
N THR A 179 2.77 13.38 -6.14
CA THR A 179 3.61 14.29 -6.93
C THR A 179 2.95 14.59 -8.27
N LEU A 180 2.45 13.56 -8.95
CA LEU A 180 1.71 13.70 -10.20
C LEU A 180 0.47 14.57 -10.00
N GLN A 181 -0.35 14.29 -8.99
CA GLN A 181 -1.54 15.07 -8.70
C GLN A 181 -1.20 16.55 -8.44
N SER A 182 -0.21 16.83 -7.58
CA SER A 182 0.22 18.21 -7.30
C SER A 182 0.69 18.93 -8.57
N ARG A 183 1.39 18.23 -9.46
CA ARG A 183 1.81 18.77 -10.75
C ARG A 183 0.62 19.11 -11.66
N LEU A 184 -0.39 18.25 -11.71
CA LEU A 184 -1.61 18.50 -12.48
C LEU A 184 -2.41 19.69 -11.91
N GLU A 185 -2.52 19.80 -10.58
CA GLU A 185 -3.12 20.96 -9.91
C GLU A 185 -2.44 22.28 -10.32
N GLN A 186 -1.11 22.28 -10.41
CA GLN A 186 -0.33 23.43 -10.87
C GLN A 186 -0.62 23.79 -12.33
N LEU A 187 -0.68 22.80 -13.23
CA LEU A 187 -0.97 23.02 -14.64
C LEU A 187 -2.40 23.56 -14.86
N ILE A 188 -3.39 23.00 -14.16
CA ILE A 188 -4.77 23.49 -14.19
C ILE A 188 -4.84 24.95 -13.70
N THR A 189 -4.16 25.24 -12.58
CA THR A 189 -4.09 26.61 -12.03
C THR A 189 -3.45 27.58 -13.01
N MET A 190 -2.37 27.18 -13.66
CA MET A 190 -1.68 27.99 -14.67
C MET A 190 -2.58 28.30 -15.86
N ILE A 191 -3.27 27.28 -16.42
CA ILE A 191 -4.21 27.46 -17.54
C ILE A 191 -5.33 28.44 -17.15
N SER A 192 -5.89 28.29 -15.95
CA SER A 192 -6.90 29.21 -15.40
C SER A 192 -6.40 30.66 -15.37
N VAL A 193 -5.27 30.92 -14.71
CA VAL A 193 -4.72 32.28 -14.56
C VAL A 193 -4.35 32.92 -15.89
N VAL A 194 -3.75 32.15 -16.81
CA VAL A 194 -3.39 32.64 -18.14
C VAL A 194 -4.64 32.96 -18.96
N GLY A 195 -5.66 32.08 -18.95
CA GLY A 195 -6.91 32.32 -19.65
C GLY A 195 -7.63 33.57 -19.14
N ILE A 196 -7.74 33.73 -17.82
CA ILE A 196 -8.27 34.95 -17.20
C ILE A 196 -7.49 36.17 -17.71
N LYS A 197 -6.15 36.14 -17.68
CA LYS A 197 -5.34 37.28 -18.10
C LYS A 197 -5.50 37.64 -19.59
N VAL A 198 -5.57 36.64 -20.46
CA VAL A 198 -5.67 36.82 -21.92
C VAL A 198 -7.04 37.37 -22.32
N PHE A 199 -8.11 36.87 -21.71
CA PHE A 199 -9.48 37.18 -22.15
C PHE A 199 -10.15 38.32 -21.38
N ARG A 200 -9.62 38.74 -20.22
CA ARG A 200 -10.23 39.80 -19.38
C ARG A 200 -10.61 41.07 -20.11
N SER A 201 -9.81 41.53 -21.07
CA SER A 201 -10.05 42.79 -21.79
C SER A 201 -10.66 42.59 -23.18
N SER A 202 -10.49 41.41 -23.78
CA SER A 202 -10.88 41.14 -25.17
C SER A 202 -12.19 40.36 -25.29
N LYS A 203 -12.43 39.43 -24.37
CA LYS A 203 -13.58 38.51 -24.32
C LYS A 203 -13.96 38.21 -22.87
N PRO A 204 -14.48 39.21 -22.12
CA PRO A 204 -14.75 39.06 -20.69
C PRO A 204 -15.74 37.94 -20.38
N GLU A 205 -16.62 37.58 -21.31
CA GLU A 205 -17.57 36.47 -21.20
C GLU A 205 -16.90 35.09 -21.04
N LEU A 206 -15.62 34.96 -21.44
CA LEU A 206 -14.86 33.71 -21.28
C LEU A 206 -14.20 33.58 -19.91
N VAL A 207 -14.01 34.69 -19.18
CA VAL A 207 -13.32 34.70 -17.88
C VAL A 207 -13.96 33.75 -16.87
N PRO A 208 -15.30 33.72 -16.69
CA PRO A 208 -15.93 32.80 -15.75
C PRO A 208 -15.65 31.31 -16.04
N LEU A 209 -15.46 30.94 -17.32
CA LEU A 209 -15.11 29.57 -17.70
C LEU A 209 -13.74 29.16 -17.17
N PHE A 210 -12.76 30.08 -17.22
CA PHE A 210 -11.42 29.84 -16.69
C PHE A 210 -11.37 29.93 -15.16
N GLU A 211 -12.15 30.80 -14.54
CA GLU A 211 -12.28 30.86 -13.08
C GLU A 211 -12.88 29.57 -12.51
N ALA A 212 -13.86 28.99 -13.21
CA ALA A 212 -14.48 27.72 -12.84
C ALA A 212 -13.51 26.53 -12.88
N LEU A 213 -12.30 26.65 -13.44
CA LEU A 213 -11.29 25.58 -13.40
C LEU A 213 -10.72 25.35 -12.01
N ILE A 214 -10.80 26.33 -11.10
CA ILE A 214 -10.36 26.19 -9.72
C ILE A 214 -11.55 25.69 -8.90
N PRO A 215 -11.52 24.46 -8.34
CA PRO A 215 -12.51 24.04 -7.36
C PRO A 215 -12.57 25.08 -6.24
N GLY A 216 -13.78 25.53 -5.91
CA GLY A 216 -13.98 26.37 -4.73
C GLY A 216 -13.46 25.59 -3.52
N SER A 217 -12.52 26.18 -2.77
CA SER A 217 -12.08 25.64 -1.49
C SER A 217 -13.31 25.45 -0.61
N GLY A 218 -13.70 24.19 -0.35
CA GLY A 218 -14.99 23.87 0.24
C GLY A 218 -15.27 24.59 1.55
N THR A 219 -16.37 25.34 1.59
CA THR A 219 -17.34 25.16 2.66
C THR A 219 -18.48 24.34 2.07
N ALA A 220 -18.69 23.15 2.61
CA ALA A 220 -19.94 22.44 2.42
C ALA A 220 -21.06 23.35 2.98
N SER A 221 -21.82 23.98 2.09
CA SER A 221 -23.04 24.67 2.47
C SER A 221 -24.11 23.62 2.75
N THR A 222 -24.31 23.37 4.02
CA THR A 222 -25.51 22.80 4.61
C THR A 222 -26.70 23.70 4.24
N GLU A 223 -27.35 23.45 3.11
CA GLU A 223 -28.61 24.13 2.76
C GLU A 223 -29.33 23.27 1.72
N ASN A 224 -30.15 22.34 2.21
CA ASN A 224 -31.42 21.91 1.60
C ASN A 224 -32.12 20.91 2.54
N GLU A 225 -32.63 21.43 3.65
CA GLU A 225 -33.77 20.85 4.38
C GLU A 225 -34.51 22.03 5.02
N LYS A 226 -35.26 22.76 4.19
CA LYS A 226 -36.29 23.71 4.61
C LYS A 226 -37.13 24.13 3.41
N GLU A 227 -37.87 23.19 2.84
CA GLU A 227 -39.02 23.51 1.99
C GLU A 227 -39.90 22.26 1.90
N GLU A 228 -40.71 22.03 2.93
CA GLU A 228 -42.06 21.45 2.82
C GLU A 228 -42.74 21.50 4.21
N GLU A 229 -42.96 22.71 4.71
CA GLU A 229 -43.98 22.96 5.72
C GLU A 229 -44.74 24.21 5.29
N THR A 230 -45.65 24.04 4.32
CA THR A 230 -46.88 24.84 4.12
C THR A 230 -47.58 24.41 2.84
N VAL A 231 -48.55 23.50 2.95
CA VAL A 231 -49.84 23.69 2.26
C VAL A 231 -50.92 23.51 3.32
N SER A 232 -51.63 24.60 3.52
CA SER A 232 -52.61 24.87 4.57
C SER A 232 -53.90 24.06 4.45
N ALA A 233 -54.54 23.97 5.61
CA ALA A 233 -55.99 24.12 5.89
C ALA A 233 -56.96 23.06 5.39
#